data_AF-A0AAV4ERE5-F1
#
_entry.id   AF-A0AAV4ERE5-F1
#
_cell.length_a   1.000
_cell.length_b   1.000
_cell.length_c   1.000
_cell.angle_alpha   90.00
_cell.angle_beta   90.00
_cell.angle_gamma   90.00
#
_symmetry.space_group_name_H-M   'P 1'
#
loop_
_entity.id
_entity.type
_entity.pdbx_description
1 polymer ?
#
loop_
_entity_poly.entity_id
_entity_poly.type
_entity_poly.pdbx_seq_one_letter_code
_entity_poly.pdbx_strand_id
1 'polypeptide(L)'
;MTQAATINTGLDIHNCMTQATDCTIKTGLDIHNCMTQAAAINTGLDIHNCMTQAADCTLKTRLNIHNCMIQAAECTINTGLDIHNCMIQAADCTINTGLDNCMT
;
A
#
# COMPACT_ATOMS: atom_id res chain seq x y z
N MET A 1 -18.72 -13.44 6.53
CA MET A 1 -18.89 -12.01 6.85
C MET A 1 -17.53 -11.37 6.64
N THR A 2 -17.32 -10.57 5.59
CA THR A 2 -16.13 -9.73 5.51
C THR A 2 -16.34 -8.57 6.48
N GLN A 3 -15.41 -8.38 7.42
CA GLN A 3 -15.47 -7.27 8.36
C GLN A 3 -14.79 -6.09 7.67
N ALA A 4 -15.57 -5.13 7.18
CA ALA A 4 -15.04 -3.87 6.70
C ALA A 4 -14.45 -3.08 7.88
N ALA A 5 -13.22 -2.60 7.73
CA ALA A 5 -12.51 -1.85 8.77
C ALA A 5 -11.89 -0.60 8.16
N THR A 6 -11.88 0.52 8.89
CA THR A 6 -11.20 1.74 8.44
C THR A 6 -10.27 2.24 9.53
N ILE A 7 -9.01 2.46 9.16
CA ILE A 7 -8.03 3.18 9.96
C ILE A 7 -7.87 4.56 9.31
N ASN A 8 -8.17 5.63 10.04
CA ASN A 8 -8.08 7.00 9.53
C ASN A 8 -7.44 7.90 10.58
N THR A 9 -6.24 8.40 10.31
CA THR A 9 -5.49 9.27 11.22
C THR A 9 -4.79 10.39 10.44
N GLY A 10 -4.52 11.52 11.09
CA GLY A 10 -3.67 12.56 10.53
C GLY A 10 -2.17 12.33 10.75
N LEU A 11 -1.81 11.29 11.51
CA LEU A 11 -0.46 11.00 11.97
C LEU A 11 0.07 9.69 11.38
N ASP A 12 1.36 9.45 11.52
CA ASP A 12 1.99 8.21 11.05
C ASP A 12 1.34 6.96 11.63
N ILE A 13 1.37 5.89 10.84
CA ILE A 13 1.01 4.55 11.28
C ILE A 13 2.29 3.71 11.30
N HIS A 14 2.60 3.14 12.45
CA HIS A 14 3.77 2.29 12.65
C HIS A 14 3.37 0.90 13.13
N ASN A 15 4.09 -0.12 12.67
CA ASN A 15 4.02 -1.50 13.18
C ASN A 15 2.58 -2.05 13.22
N CYS A 16 1.80 -1.79 12.17
CA CYS A 16 0.40 -2.16 12.12
C CYS A 16 0.17 -3.53 11.48
N MET A 17 -0.90 -4.19 11.91
CA MET A 17 -1.37 -5.44 11.32
C MET A 17 -2.87 -5.38 11.09
N THR A 18 -3.33 -5.67 9.88
CA THR A 18 -4.77 -5.82 9.58
C THR A 18 -5.06 -7.18 8.97
N GLN A 19 -6.21 -7.76 9.32
CA GLN A 19 -6.69 -9.05 8.79
C GLN A 19 -8.06 -8.93 8.11
N ALA A 20 -8.59 -7.72 8.02
CA ALA A 20 -9.85 -7.43 7.36
C ALA A 20 -9.62 -7.27 5.85
N THR A 21 -10.26 -8.10 5.04
CA THR A 21 -10.12 -8.12 3.57
C THR A 21 -10.71 -6.88 2.89
N ASP A 22 -11.68 -6.22 3.53
CA ASP A 22 -12.28 -4.96 3.08
C ASP A 22 -11.77 -3.78 3.95
N CYS A 23 -10.48 -3.79 4.29
CA CYS A 23 -9.88 -2.73 5.09
C CYS A 23 -9.44 -1.54 4.21
N THR A 24 -9.65 -0.32 4.71
CA THR A 24 -9.06 0.91 4.16
C THR A 24 -8.18 1.57 5.21
N ILE A 25 -6.94 1.89 4.83
CA ILE A 25 -5.99 2.64 5.67
C ILE A 25 -5.77 4.02 5.07
N LYS A 26 -5.96 5.06 5.89
CA LYS A 26 -5.71 6.46 5.53
C LYS A 26 -4.84 7.11 6.60
N THR A 27 -3.72 7.69 6.19
CA THR A 27 -2.91 8.57 7.03
C THR A 27 -2.58 9.89 6.32
N GLY A 28 -2.49 10.97 7.07
CA GLY A 28 -2.00 12.27 6.60
C GLY A 28 -0.49 12.34 6.39
N LEU A 29 0.27 11.38 6.91
CA LEU A 29 1.73 11.32 6.85
C LEU A 29 2.17 9.96 6.28
N ASP A 30 2.94 9.17 7.03
CA ASP A 30 3.59 7.95 6.56
C ASP A 30 3.00 6.66 7.14
N ILE A 31 3.27 5.55 6.44
CA ILE A 31 3.10 4.19 6.97
C ILE A 31 4.44 3.48 7.01
N HIS A 32 4.77 2.89 8.16
CA HIS A 32 6.01 2.15 8.38
C HIS A 32 5.76 0.76 8.96
N ASN A 33 6.46 -0.24 8.42
CA ASN A 33 6.56 -1.60 8.97
C ASN A 33 5.18 -2.28 9.18
N CYS A 34 4.28 -2.16 8.21
CA CYS A 34 2.94 -2.72 8.31
C CYS A 34 2.74 -3.99 7.48
N MET A 35 1.92 -4.91 7.99
CA MET A 35 1.40 -6.07 7.26
C MET A 35 -0.12 -5.98 7.17
N THR A 36 -0.68 -5.92 5.97
CA THR A 36 -2.09 -5.54 5.82
C THR A 36 -2.78 -6.34 4.72
N GLN A 37 -4.07 -6.56 4.90
CA GLN A 37 -4.97 -7.09 3.87
C GLN A 37 -5.89 -6.00 3.31
N ALA A 38 -5.49 -4.74 3.45
CA ALA A 38 -6.28 -3.60 3.02
C ALA A 38 -6.45 -3.56 1.50
N ALA A 39 -7.70 -3.44 1.07
CA ALA A 39 -8.07 -3.17 -0.30
C ALA A 39 -7.65 -1.75 -0.74
N ALA A 40 -7.46 -0.82 0.20
CA ALA A 40 -6.98 0.52 -0.10
C ALA A 40 -6.05 1.08 0.98
N ILE A 41 -4.93 1.65 0.54
CA ILE A 41 -3.98 2.39 1.39
C ILE A 41 -3.77 3.76 0.75
N ASN A 42 -4.00 4.83 1.52
CA ASN A 42 -3.77 6.20 1.09
C ASN A 42 -2.94 6.95 2.13
N THR A 43 -1.73 7.36 1.76
CA THR A 43 -0.83 8.12 2.64
C THR A 43 -0.62 9.53 2.10
N GLY A 44 -0.30 10.46 3.01
CA GLY A 44 -0.01 11.82 2.64
C GLY A 44 1.39 11.99 2.07
N LEU A 45 2.33 11.11 2.44
CA LEU A 45 3.73 11.21 2.06
C LEU A 45 4.24 9.88 1.50
N ASP A 46 4.68 8.96 2.37
CA ASP A 46 5.38 7.73 1.97
C ASP A 46 4.74 6.44 2.54
N ILE A 47 5.12 5.30 1.95
CA ILE A 47 4.94 3.95 2.53
C ILE A 47 6.29 3.25 2.56
N HIS A 48 6.68 2.74 3.73
CA HIS A 48 7.98 2.11 3.97
C HIS A 48 7.87 0.73 4.61
N ASN A 49 8.63 -0.24 4.09
CA ASN A 49 8.80 -1.57 4.66
C ASN A 49 7.46 -2.30 4.91
N CYS A 50 6.52 -2.23 3.96
CA CYS A 50 5.18 -2.78 4.15
C CYS A 50 4.92 -4.02 3.27
N MET A 51 4.03 -4.88 3.74
CA MET A 51 3.50 -6.02 2.98
C MET A 51 1.98 -5.90 2.85
N THR A 52 1.48 -5.95 1.62
CA THR A 52 0.04 -5.95 1.34
C THR A 52 -0.34 -7.28 0.69
N GLN A 53 -1.27 -8.02 1.29
CA GLN A 53 -1.83 -9.25 0.73
C GLN A 53 -3.35 -9.11 0.66
N ALA A 54 -3.89 -8.88 -0.53
CA ALA A 54 -5.32 -8.67 -0.74
C ALA A 54 -5.80 -9.38 -2.01
N ALA A 55 -7.11 -9.52 -2.21
CA ALA A 55 -7.62 -9.95 -3.51
C ALA A 55 -7.29 -8.88 -4.55
N ASP A 56 -7.70 -7.64 -4.29
CA ASP A 56 -7.36 -6.46 -5.08
C ASP A 56 -6.89 -5.36 -4.13
N CYS A 57 -5.92 -4.53 -4.56
CA CYS A 57 -5.51 -3.39 -3.75
C CYS A 57 -5.20 -2.12 -4.56
N THR A 58 -5.46 -0.98 -3.93
CA THR A 58 -5.04 0.34 -4.41
C THR A 58 -4.13 1.02 -3.40
N LEU A 59 -2.90 1.34 -3.81
CA LEU A 59 -1.94 2.11 -3.02
C LEU A 59 -1.80 3.50 -3.62
N LYS A 60 -2.00 4.53 -2.79
CA LYS A 60 -1.81 5.93 -3.16
C LYS A 60 -0.90 6.62 -2.16
N THR A 61 0.17 7.23 -2.65
CA THR A 61 1.07 8.08 -1.87
C THR A 61 1.36 9.34 -2.68
N ARG A 62 1.84 10.40 -2.02
CA ARG A 62 2.21 11.63 -2.75
C ARG A 62 3.67 11.65 -3.17
N LEU A 63 4.52 10.91 -2.48
CA LEU A 63 5.96 10.95 -2.70
C LEU A 63 6.47 9.58 -3.12
N ASN A 64 6.63 8.64 -2.20
CA ASN A 64 7.32 7.38 -2.50
C ASN A 64 6.64 6.15 -1.92
N ILE A 65 7.02 5.00 -2.47
CA ILE A 65 6.85 3.68 -1.86
C ILE A 65 8.22 3.03 -1.85
N HIS A 66 8.67 2.52 -0.70
CA HIS A 66 9.99 1.92 -0.60
C HIS A 66 10.03 0.65 0.26
N ASN A 67 10.73 -0.37 -0.23
CA ASN A 67 10.88 -1.70 0.38
C ASN A 67 9.54 -2.40 0.65
N CYS A 68 8.60 -2.34 -0.31
CA CYS A 68 7.28 -2.92 -0.12
C CYS A 68 7.05 -4.18 -0.96
N MET A 69 6.27 -5.10 -0.42
CA MET A 69 5.80 -6.30 -1.12
C MET A 69 4.29 -6.24 -1.29
N ILE A 70 3.82 -6.53 -2.50
CA ILE A 70 2.40 -6.57 -2.83
C ILE A 70 2.08 -7.95 -3.42
N GLN A 71 1.11 -8.63 -2.84
CA GLN A 71 0.55 -9.88 -3.36
C GLN A 71 -0.94 -9.70 -3.55
N ALA A 72 -1.38 -9.70 -4.80
CA ALA A 72 -2.79 -9.52 -5.16
C ALA A 72 -3.14 -10.25 -6.46
N ALA A 73 -4.42 -10.36 -6.79
CA ALA A 73 -4.84 -10.68 -8.14
C ALA A 73 -4.63 -9.44 -9.04
N GLU A 74 -5.17 -8.30 -8.60
CA GLU A 74 -5.04 -7.01 -9.27
C GLU A 74 -4.49 -5.93 -8.34
N CYS A 75 -3.64 -5.03 -8.86
CA CYS A 75 -3.26 -3.83 -8.13
C CYS A 75 -3.24 -2.54 -8.96
N THR A 76 -3.46 -1.43 -8.26
CA THR A 76 -3.19 -0.09 -8.77
C THR A 76 -2.29 0.64 -7.80
N ILE A 77 -1.14 1.09 -8.29
CA ILE A 77 -0.18 1.86 -7.51
C ILE A 77 -0.06 3.24 -8.13
N ASN A 78 -0.28 4.27 -7.32
CA ASN A 78 -0.11 5.66 -7.74
C ASN A 78 0.77 6.39 -6.72
N THR A 79 1.96 6.78 -7.15
CA THR A 79 2.90 7.57 -6.35
C THR A 79 3.38 8.78 -7.15
N GLY A 80 3.77 9.85 -6.47
CA GLY A 80 4.15 11.09 -7.13
C GLY A 80 5.58 11.12 -7.67
N LEU A 81 6.53 10.50 -6.97
CA LEU A 81 7.96 10.54 -7.31
C LEU A 81 8.51 9.18 -7.71
N ASP A 82 8.68 8.26 -6.77
CA ASP A 82 9.42 7.01 -7.01
C ASP A 82 8.78 5.80 -6.31
N ILE A 83 8.99 4.63 -6.90
CA ILE A 83 8.84 3.34 -6.21
C ILE A 83 10.20 2.65 -6.21
N HIS A 84 10.74 2.41 -5.02
CA HIS A 84 12.08 1.85 -4.84
C HIS A 84 12.06 0.48 -4.13
N ASN A 85 12.80 -0.49 -4.68
CA ASN A 85 12.98 -1.82 -4.11
C ASN A 85 11.64 -2.49 -3.73
N CYS A 86 10.68 -2.46 -4.67
CA CYS A 86 9.40 -3.12 -4.51
C CYS A 86 9.37 -4.49 -5.19
N MET A 87 8.55 -5.38 -4.66
CA MET A 87 8.20 -6.65 -5.31
C MET A 87 6.69 -6.77 -5.41
N ILE A 88 6.19 -7.01 -6.61
CA ILE A 88 4.77 -7.16 -6.91
C ILE A 88 4.58 -8.57 -7.45
N GLN A 89 3.64 -9.30 -6.85
CA GLN A 89 3.16 -10.58 -7.33
C GLN A 89 1.67 -10.42 -7.60
N ALA A 90 1.34 -10.00 -8.82
CA ALA A 90 -0.03 -9.82 -9.28
C ALA A 90 -0.19 -10.30 -10.72
N ALA A 91 -1.40 -10.73 -11.07
CA ALA A 91 -1.73 -11.10 -12.45
C ALA A 91 -1.83 -9.85 -13.33
N ASP A 92 -2.37 -8.76 -12.76
CA ASP A 92 -2.41 -7.44 -13.38
C ASP A 92 -2.02 -6.38 -12.35
N CYS A 93 -1.16 -5.44 -12.73
CA CYS A 93 -0.87 -4.28 -11.91
C CYS A 93 -0.59 -3.04 -12.76
N THR A 94 -1.36 -1.99 -12.50
CA THR A 94 -1.11 -0.67 -13.08
C THR A 94 -0.26 0.15 -12.13
N ILE A 95 0.90 0.60 -12.61
CA ILE A 95 1.84 1.43 -11.86
C ILE A 95 1.91 2.82 -12.51
N ASN A 96 1.55 3.85 -11.75
CA ASN A 96 1.70 5.25 -12.13
C ASN A 96 2.66 5.94 -11.15
N THR A 97 3.88 6.21 -11.62
CA THR A 97 4.97 6.79 -10.83
C THR A 97 5.85 7.65 -11.73
N GLY A 98 6.62 8.57 -11.13
CA GLY A 98 7.68 9.28 -11.85
C GLY A 98 8.87 8.37 -12.18
N LEU A 99 9.18 7.41 -11.31
CA LEU A 99 10.20 6.39 -11.48
C LEU A 99 9.73 5.05 -10.89
N ASP A 100 9.95 3.97 -11.63
CA ASP A 100 9.56 2.61 -11.24
C ASP A 100 10.78 1.71 -11.14
N ASN A 101 11.05 1.19 -9.94
CA ASN A 101 12.03 0.14 -9.68
C ASN A 101 11.37 -1.08 -9.00
N CYS A 102 10.13 -1.40 -9.33
CA CYS A 102 9.48 -2.64 -8.92
C CYS A 102 10.00 -3.82 -9.73
N MET A 103 10.18 -4.96 -9.05
CA MET A 103 10.14 -6.26 -9.70
C MET A 103 8.68 -6.73 -9.72
N THR A 104 8.09 -6.89 -10.90
CA THR A 104 6.72 -7.37 -11.12
C THR A 104 6.70 -8.79 -11.68
#